data_AF-A0A4S2RQY2-F1
#
_entry.id   AF-A0A4S2RQY2-F1
#
_cell.length_a   1.000
_cell.length_b   1.000
_cell.length_c   1.000
_cell.angle_alpha   90.00
_cell.angle_beta   90.00
_cell.angle_gamma   90.00
#
_symmetry.space_group_name_H-M   'P 1'
#
loop_
_entity.id
_entity.type
_entity.pdbx_description
1 polymer ?
#
loop_
_entity_poly.entity_id
_entity_poly.type
_entity_poly.pdbx_seq_one_letter_code
_entity_poly.pdbx_strand_id
1 'polypeptide(L)'
;MIKHRTTHLAKARGAPTTFGICSATYGPPLVMLGPRPGRPPAKAPPLPVGPRRRQVTMAHPGTWSRTDQYHDIKSRMCPDITAPTTTQELASAAQEPLTFDDERKRHTSNEELAEQVSTILRVDRERAEFIVAESERLYVNRMRERFSKLKVSERLKRTNPFLLRIRGAETVLDWATLQVQSALYASEEEAVGHLLESIIKTCFPGATEPALPDDFDFESIESSDVIHGYQVKMSWDCMPMSSRKNLSNTIVRVKEQYRSQGKSFVGYFAPCYGRAKTTKPPGQEYITLASKEFWRQVGDGEPDYDVRVGEVCALLCSEFRSEVLDTLVPNLLERLTHAAQPEIGDREGQIDYAKLFRRVNK
;
A
#
# COMPACT_ATOMS: atom_id res chain seq x y z
N MET A 1 -35.76 22.64 -62.76
CA MET A 1 -35.97 23.33 -61.46
C MET A 1 -35.79 22.29 -60.37
N ILE A 2 -34.72 22.37 -59.57
CA ILE A 2 -34.60 21.98 -58.15
C ILE A 2 -33.10 22.06 -57.81
N LYS A 3 -32.83 22.78 -56.74
CA LYS A 3 -31.53 23.33 -56.32
C LYS A 3 -30.68 22.29 -55.59
N HIS A 4 -29.37 22.43 -55.76
CA HIS A 4 -28.32 21.92 -54.89
C HIS A 4 -28.52 22.29 -53.42
N ARG A 5 -28.13 21.38 -52.51
CA ARG A 5 -27.35 21.77 -51.33
C ARG A 5 -26.46 20.63 -50.83
N THR A 6 -25.18 20.80 -51.07
CA THR A 6 -24.06 20.13 -50.42
C THR A 6 -23.84 20.79 -49.05
N THR A 7 -23.64 20.01 -47.99
CA THR A 7 -22.94 20.47 -46.78
C THR A 7 -22.01 19.37 -46.27
N HIS A 8 -20.79 19.83 -46.03
CA HIS A 8 -19.59 19.14 -45.56
C HIS A 8 -19.52 19.03 -44.02
N LEU A 9 -18.50 18.28 -43.57
CA LEU A 9 -17.86 18.27 -42.24
C LEU A 9 -18.59 17.48 -41.12
N ALA A 10 -17.93 16.76 -40.20
CA ALA A 10 -16.53 16.73 -39.83
C ALA A 10 -16.10 15.36 -39.24
N LYS A 11 -14.80 15.13 -39.41
CA LYS A 11 -13.96 14.03 -38.96
C LYS A 11 -13.62 14.25 -37.47
N ALA A 12 -14.12 13.41 -36.56
CA ALA A 12 -13.69 13.44 -35.16
C ALA A 12 -12.41 12.59 -35.01
N ARG A 13 -11.29 13.27 -34.73
CA ARG A 13 -10.01 12.67 -34.38
C ARG A 13 -10.10 12.17 -32.94
N GLY A 14 -9.68 10.92 -32.73
CA GLY A 14 -9.42 10.38 -31.39
C GLY A 14 -8.30 11.15 -30.71
N ALA A 15 -8.57 11.62 -29.50
CA ALA A 15 -7.57 12.09 -28.55
C ALA A 15 -7.21 10.93 -27.61
N PRO A 16 -5.93 10.77 -27.24
CA PRO A 16 -5.47 9.70 -26.38
C PRO A 16 -5.83 9.94 -24.91
N THR A 17 -6.21 8.87 -24.23
CA THR A 17 -6.44 8.79 -22.79
C THR A 17 -5.13 8.97 -22.04
N THR A 18 -4.87 10.18 -21.53
CA THR A 18 -3.78 10.45 -20.59
C THR A 18 -4.20 10.00 -19.20
N PHE A 19 -3.66 8.87 -18.74
CA PHE A 19 -3.70 8.47 -17.33
C PHE A 19 -2.80 9.41 -16.53
N GLY A 20 -3.42 10.17 -15.60
CA GLY A 20 -2.74 11.09 -14.71
C GLY A 20 -1.91 10.34 -13.67
N ILE A 21 -0.59 10.51 -13.75
CA ILE A 21 0.38 10.14 -12.74
C ILE A 21 0.34 11.24 -11.66
N CYS A 22 -0.13 10.93 -10.45
CA CYS A 22 0.01 11.82 -9.29
C CYS A 22 1.47 11.83 -8.81
N SER A 23 2.25 12.76 -9.37
CA SER A 23 3.52 13.22 -8.80
C SER A 23 3.23 14.22 -7.68
N ALA A 24 3.74 13.94 -6.48
CA ALA A 24 3.75 14.88 -5.37
C ALA A 24 4.65 16.08 -5.70
N THR A 25 4.06 17.22 -6.06
CA THR A 25 4.77 18.51 -6.15
C THR A 25 4.58 19.32 -4.87
N TYR A 26 5.71 19.64 -4.25
CA TYR A 26 5.87 20.61 -3.18
C TYR A 26 5.33 21.99 -3.59
N GLY A 27 4.45 22.57 -2.76
CA GLY A 27 4.00 23.95 -2.90
C GLY A 27 5.07 24.97 -2.49
N PRO A 28 5.09 26.18 -3.09
CA PRO A 28 6.04 27.24 -2.76
C PRO A 28 5.73 27.90 -1.40
N PRO A 29 6.72 28.57 -0.77
CA PRO A 29 6.63 29.06 0.60
C PRO A 29 5.72 30.28 0.75
N LEU A 30 4.97 30.30 1.85
CA LEU A 30 4.13 31.41 2.30
C LEU A 30 4.99 32.65 2.60
N VAL A 31 4.65 33.77 1.99
CA VAL A 31 5.21 35.09 2.27
C VAL A 31 4.68 35.60 3.62
N MET A 32 5.62 35.89 4.53
CA MET A 32 5.40 36.54 5.82
C MET A 32 4.87 37.97 5.63
N LEU A 33 3.63 38.24 6.04
CA LEU A 33 3.12 39.59 6.25
C LEU A 33 3.16 39.91 7.75
N GLY A 34 3.94 40.95 8.10
CA GLY A 34 4.19 41.41 9.46
C GLY A 34 2.96 42.01 10.16
N PRO A 35 3.05 42.24 11.49
CA PRO A 35 1.92 42.63 12.31
C PRO A 35 1.57 44.12 12.14
N ARG A 36 0.28 44.42 11.97
CA ARG A 36 -0.26 45.77 12.15
C ARG A 36 -0.62 46.02 13.63
N PRO A 37 -0.34 47.21 14.19
CA PRO A 37 -0.68 47.54 15.57
C PRO A 37 -2.11 48.12 15.64
N GLY A 38 -2.88 47.78 16.67
CA GLY A 38 -4.06 48.56 17.02
C GLY A 38 -5.09 47.90 17.94
N ARG A 39 -5.24 48.53 19.11
CA ARG A 39 -6.32 48.52 20.11
C ARG A 39 -6.45 47.35 21.12
N PRO A 40 -6.46 47.66 22.43
CA PRO A 40 -6.67 46.69 23.50
C PRO A 40 -8.18 46.45 23.75
N PRO A 41 -8.60 45.20 24.05
CA PRO A 41 -9.93 44.96 24.60
C PRO A 41 -9.99 45.21 26.11
N ALA A 42 -11.18 45.64 26.55
CA ALA A 42 -11.52 46.08 27.89
C ALA A 42 -11.48 44.95 28.95
N LYS A 43 -11.23 45.37 30.20
CA LYS A 43 -11.14 44.55 31.41
C LYS A 43 -12.44 43.78 31.69
N ALA A 44 -12.33 42.47 31.91
CA ALA A 44 -13.39 41.66 32.49
C ALA A 44 -13.40 41.77 34.04
N PRO A 45 -14.58 41.73 34.69
CA PRO A 45 -14.70 41.81 36.15
C PRO A 45 -14.35 40.46 36.84
N PRO A 46 -13.99 40.49 38.13
CA PRO A 46 -13.50 39.31 38.85
C PRO A 46 -14.64 38.37 39.27
N LEU A 47 -14.36 37.06 39.24
CA LEU A 47 -15.23 36.01 39.79
C LEU A 47 -14.99 35.81 41.30
N PRO A 48 -16.00 35.35 42.06
CA PRO A 48 -15.96 35.29 43.52
C PRO A 48 -15.14 34.10 44.06
N VAL A 49 -14.51 34.34 45.20
CA VAL A 49 -13.67 33.42 45.97
C VAL A 49 -14.54 32.51 46.84
N GLY A 50 -14.37 31.19 46.72
CA GLY A 50 -14.91 30.14 47.60
C GLY A 50 -13.81 29.15 48.03
N PRO A 51 -14.01 28.37 49.12
CA PRO A 51 -12.97 28.16 50.14
C PRO A 51 -11.96 27.03 49.89
N ARG A 52 -10.89 27.12 50.68
CA ARG A 52 -9.63 26.36 50.63
C ARG A 52 -9.72 24.90 51.11
N ARG A 53 -8.92 24.08 50.40
CA ARG A 53 -8.02 22.98 50.84
C ARG A 53 -8.58 21.68 51.43
N ARG A 54 -8.21 20.58 50.75
CA ARG A 54 -7.39 19.52 51.35
C ARG A 54 -6.09 19.34 50.54
N GLN A 55 -4.98 19.29 51.27
CA GLN A 55 -3.62 19.05 50.75
C GLN A 55 -3.46 17.58 50.37
N VAL A 56 -2.86 17.34 49.20
CA VAL A 56 -1.98 16.17 48.98
C VAL A 56 -0.70 16.70 48.32
N THR A 57 0.40 16.13 48.78
CA THR A 57 1.79 16.55 48.72
C THR A 57 2.40 16.69 47.32
N MET A 58 3.35 17.62 47.23
CA MET A 58 4.12 17.98 46.03
C MET A 58 5.18 16.93 45.64
N ALA A 59 5.34 16.72 44.35
CA ALA A 59 6.61 16.33 43.72
C ALA A 59 6.91 17.35 42.60
N HIS A 60 8.15 17.84 42.57
CA HIS A 60 8.66 18.91 41.71
C HIS A 60 9.00 18.41 40.28
N PRO A 61 9.25 19.33 39.31
CA PRO A 61 8.95 19.14 37.90
C PRO A 61 10.14 18.62 37.10
N GLY A 62 9.90 17.58 36.29
CA GLY A 62 10.77 17.13 35.21
C GLY A 62 10.16 17.53 33.86
N THR A 63 10.96 18.23 33.07
CA THR A 63 10.79 18.61 31.66
C THR A 63 10.03 17.59 30.80
N TRP A 64 8.92 18.02 30.18
CA TRP A 64 8.22 17.26 29.14
C TRP A 64 8.96 17.42 27.80
N SER A 65 9.77 16.43 27.43
CA SER A 65 10.29 16.30 26.08
C SER A 65 9.25 15.65 25.17
N ARG A 66 8.99 16.34 24.07
CA ARG A 66 8.08 15.99 22.99
C ARG A 66 8.66 14.83 22.16
N THR A 67 8.56 13.59 22.65
CA THR A 67 9.07 12.40 21.92
C THR A 67 8.26 11.10 22.06
N ASP A 68 7.23 11.03 22.91
CA ASP A 68 6.55 9.75 23.21
C ASP A 68 5.35 9.39 22.33
N GLN A 69 5.23 9.98 21.13
CA GLN A 69 4.11 9.67 20.20
C GLN A 69 4.52 9.02 18.86
N TYR A 70 5.81 8.74 18.65
CA TYR A 70 6.29 8.12 17.40
C TYR A 70 6.80 6.68 17.55
N HIS A 71 6.83 6.11 18.75
CA HIS A 71 7.40 4.78 18.98
C HIS A 71 6.40 3.61 19.06
N ASP A 72 5.08 3.86 19.10
CA ASP A 72 4.10 2.78 19.33
C ASP A 72 3.36 2.30 18.07
N ILE A 73 3.56 2.94 16.90
CA ILE A 73 2.88 2.55 15.65
C ILE A 73 3.77 1.66 14.73
N LYS A 74 5.09 1.61 14.96
CA LYS A 74 6.01 0.74 14.22
C LYS A 74 6.48 -0.51 14.99
N SER A 75 6.12 -0.65 16.26
CA SER A 75 6.63 -1.70 17.15
C SER A 75 5.77 -2.98 17.19
N ARG A 76 4.65 -3.03 16.46
CA ARG A 76 3.77 -4.22 16.40
C ARG A 76 3.72 -4.91 15.03
N MET A 77 4.62 -4.53 14.13
CA MET A 77 4.90 -5.22 12.86
C MET A 77 6.37 -5.62 12.79
N CYS A 78 6.82 -6.37 13.79
CA CYS A 78 7.82 -7.39 13.58
C CYS A 78 7.18 -8.68 14.11
N PRO A 79 6.57 -9.52 13.26
CA PRO A 79 6.72 -10.94 13.55
C PRO A 79 8.22 -11.18 13.71
N ASP A 80 8.62 -12.01 14.66
CA ASP A 80 9.97 -12.57 14.67
C ASP A 80 10.35 -12.88 13.23
N ILE A 81 11.29 -12.11 12.68
CA ILE A 81 11.92 -12.45 11.42
C ILE A 81 12.75 -13.67 11.78
N THR A 82 12.14 -14.85 11.72
CA THR A 82 12.87 -16.07 11.42
C THR A 82 13.44 -15.88 10.02
N ALA A 83 14.56 -15.18 9.94
CA ALA A 83 15.52 -15.30 8.87
C ALA A 83 16.23 -16.63 9.12
N PRO A 84 15.85 -17.67 8.35
CA PRO A 84 16.90 -18.23 7.50
C PRO A 84 16.47 -18.42 6.05
N THR A 85 15.18 -18.63 5.75
CA THR A 85 14.78 -19.14 4.44
C THR A 85 15.04 -18.15 3.30
N THR A 86 14.63 -16.88 3.42
CA THR A 86 14.78 -15.91 2.32
C THR A 86 16.22 -15.44 2.08
N THR A 87 17.02 -15.37 3.14
CA THR A 87 18.45 -15.02 3.00
C THR A 87 19.20 -16.18 2.36
N GLN A 88 18.86 -17.42 2.71
CA GLN A 88 19.47 -18.61 2.15
C GLN A 88 19.02 -18.86 0.70
N GLU A 89 17.75 -18.61 0.35
CA GLU A 89 17.24 -18.66 -1.03
C GLU A 89 17.94 -17.62 -1.93
N LEU A 90 18.04 -16.37 -1.48
CA LEU A 90 18.70 -15.32 -2.28
C LEU A 90 20.23 -15.48 -2.30
N ALA A 91 20.84 -16.01 -1.24
CA ALA A 91 22.26 -16.37 -1.23
C ALA A 91 22.53 -17.58 -2.15
N SER A 92 21.64 -18.57 -2.21
CA SER A 92 21.75 -19.70 -3.13
C SER A 92 21.64 -19.26 -4.59
N ALA A 93 20.72 -18.33 -4.90
CA ALA A 93 20.62 -17.71 -6.22
C ALA A 93 21.85 -16.87 -6.61
N ALA A 94 22.69 -16.47 -5.64
CA ALA A 94 23.91 -15.70 -5.85
C ALA A 94 25.19 -16.55 -5.88
N GLN A 95 25.15 -17.83 -5.51
CA GLN A 95 26.34 -18.67 -5.30
C GLN A 95 26.50 -19.86 -6.25
N GLU A 96 25.50 -20.22 -7.07
CA GLU A 96 25.62 -21.39 -7.96
C GLU A 96 26.09 -21.03 -9.38
N PRO A 97 27.23 -21.57 -9.85
CA PRO A 97 27.55 -21.56 -11.27
C PRO A 97 26.57 -22.50 -11.98
N LEU A 98 25.90 -21.98 -13.02
CA LEU A 98 24.99 -22.70 -13.92
C LEU A 98 25.61 -24.03 -14.37
N THR A 99 25.28 -25.12 -13.67
CA THR A 99 25.57 -26.48 -14.13
C THR A 99 24.42 -26.94 -15.02
N PHE A 100 24.79 -27.54 -16.14
CA PHE A 100 23.93 -27.78 -17.30
C PHE A 100 23.07 -29.05 -17.12
N ASP A 101 22.30 -29.12 -16.03
CA ASP A 101 21.22 -30.09 -15.79
C ASP A 101 20.15 -29.44 -14.89
N ASP A 102 19.78 -28.21 -15.24
CA ASP A 102 18.75 -27.46 -14.55
C ASP A 102 17.40 -28.01 -14.98
N GLU A 103 16.79 -28.86 -14.12
CA GLU A 103 15.35 -29.12 -14.17
C GLU A 103 14.66 -27.76 -14.08
N ARG A 104 14.41 -27.11 -15.23
CA ARG A 104 13.61 -25.89 -15.28
C ARG A 104 12.34 -26.20 -14.53
N LYS A 105 12.19 -25.63 -13.33
CA LYS A 105 10.93 -25.65 -12.58
C LYS A 105 9.86 -25.24 -13.58
N ARG A 106 8.97 -26.18 -13.92
CA ARG A 106 7.86 -25.86 -14.80
C ARG A 106 6.94 -24.99 -13.98
N HIS A 107 6.92 -23.70 -14.28
CA HIS A 107 5.91 -22.80 -13.77
C HIS A 107 4.54 -23.34 -14.16
N THR A 108 3.61 -23.30 -13.21
CA THR A 108 2.21 -23.67 -13.45
C THR A 108 1.66 -22.75 -14.54
N SER A 109 0.96 -23.30 -15.53
CA SER A 109 0.39 -22.46 -16.59
C SER A 109 -0.73 -21.56 -16.03
N ASN A 110 -0.91 -20.38 -16.61
CA ASN A 110 -2.04 -19.49 -16.24
C ASN A 110 -3.39 -20.19 -16.39
N GLU A 111 -3.51 -21.14 -17.32
CA GLU A 111 -4.73 -21.92 -17.51
C GLU A 111 -5.03 -22.83 -16.31
N GLU A 112 -4.01 -23.54 -15.79
CA GLU A 112 -4.11 -24.39 -14.60
C GLU A 112 -4.31 -23.54 -13.33
N LEU A 113 -3.63 -22.39 -13.21
CA LEU A 113 -3.84 -21.46 -12.10
C LEU A 113 -5.28 -20.96 -12.05
N ALA A 114 -5.85 -20.60 -13.20
CA ALA A 114 -7.24 -20.14 -13.24
C ALA A 114 -8.24 -21.25 -12.90
N GLU A 115 -7.90 -22.53 -13.10
CA GLU A 115 -8.77 -23.65 -12.73
C GLU A 115 -8.78 -23.84 -11.21
N GLN A 116 -7.59 -23.73 -10.61
CA GLN A 116 -7.43 -23.74 -9.16
C GLN A 116 -8.13 -22.54 -8.50
N VAL A 117 -7.95 -21.32 -9.03
CA VAL A 117 -8.61 -20.11 -8.52
C VAL A 117 -10.13 -20.22 -8.63
N SER A 118 -10.65 -20.68 -9.77
CA SER A 118 -12.09 -20.92 -9.95
C SER A 118 -12.63 -21.90 -8.91
N THR A 119 -11.89 -22.98 -8.64
CA THR A 119 -12.26 -23.99 -7.64
C THR A 119 -12.25 -23.44 -6.21
N ILE A 120 -11.18 -22.73 -5.83
CA ILE A 120 -10.99 -22.20 -4.48
C ILE A 120 -12.06 -21.14 -4.16
N LEU A 121 -12.21 -20.14 -5.05
CA LEU A 121 -13.15 -19.03 -4.84
C LEU A 121 -14.59 -19.36 -5.25
N ARG A 122 -14.84 -20.49 -5.91
CA ARG A 122 -16.15 -20.85 -6.50
C ARG A 122 -16.69 -19.77 -7.44
N VAL A 123 -15.79 -19.19 -8.24
CA VAL A 123 -16.15 -18.21 -9.27
C VAL A 123 -16.11 -18.87 -10.65
N ASP A 124 -16.82 -18.29 -11.60
CA ASP A 124 -16.72 -18.73 -12.99
C ASP A 124 -15.30 -18.56 -13.55
N ARG A 125 -15.06 -19.24 -14.66
CA ARG A 125 -13.75 -19.30 -15.30
C ARG A 125 -13.24 -17.94 -15.74
N GLU A 126 -14.11 -17.07 -16.25
CA GLU A 126 -13.75 -15.73 -16.75
C GLU A 126 -13.22 -14.86 -15.60
N ARG A 127 -13.91 -14.85 -14.46
CA ARG A 127 -13.44 -14.15 -13.26
C ARG A 127 -12.10 -14.69 -12.75
N ALA A 128 -11.93 -16.01 -12.75
CA ALA A 128 -10.68 -16.64 -12.33
C ALA A 128 -9.50 -16.26 -13.24
N GLU A 129 -9.70 -16.31 -14.57
CA GLU A 129 -8.69 -15.89 -15.55
C GLU A 129 -8.31 -14.42 -15.37
N PHE A 130 -9.29 -13.55 -15.14
CA PHE A 130 -9.02 -12.14 -14.84
C PHE A 130 -8.16 -11.97 -13.59
N ILE A 131 -8.47 -12.67 -12.49
CA ILE A 131 -7.70 -12.60 -11.23
C ILE A 131 -6.26 -13.08 -11.45
N VAL A 132 -6.05 -14.16 -12.20
CA VAL A 132 -4.70 -14.67 -12.52
C VAL A 132 -3.91 -13.66 -13.36
N ALA A 133 -4.49 -13.18 -14.46
CA ALA A 133 -3.83 -12.22 -15.33
C ALA A 133 -3.49 -10.91 -14.60
N GLU A 134 -4.40 -10.44 -13.75
CA GLU A 134 -4.20 -9.23 -12.96
C GLU A 134 -3.13 -9.45 -11.87
N SER A 135 -3.09 -10.63 -11.24
CA SER A 135 -2.03 -11.00 -10.31
C SER A 135 -0.65 -11.04 -11.00
N GLU A 136 -0.54 -11.66 -12.18
CA GLU A 136 0.72 -11.69 -12.95
C GLU A 136 1.17 -10.25 -13.31
N ARG A 137 0.23 -9.41 -13.75
CA ARG A 137 0.51 -8.00 -14.06
C ARG A 137 1.02 -7.24 -12.83
N LEU A 138 0.37 -7.39 -11.69
CA LEU A 138 0.69 -6.71 -10.44
C LEU A 138 2.01 -7.19 -9.83
N TYR A 139 2.28 -8.50 -9.93
CA TYR A 139 3.41 -9.12 -9.28
C TYR A 139 4.64 -9.14 -10.19
N VAL A 140 4.56 -9.76 -11.36
CA VAL A 140 5.70 -9.92 -12.27
C VAL A 140 5.97 -8.63 -13.04
N ASN A 141 5.01 -8.16 -13.82
CA ASN A 141 5.24 -7.08 -14.79
C ASN A 141 5.57 -5.75 -14.10
N ARG A 142 4.83 -5.41 -13.04
CA ARG A 142 5.09 -4.19 -12.25
C ARG A 142 6.43 -4.25 -11.52
N MET A 143 6.83 -5.41 -10.98
CA MET A 143 8.15 -5.55 -10.35
C MET A 143 9.27 -5.42 -11.38
N ARG A 144 9.15 -6.05 -12.55
CA ARG A 144 10.09 -5.85 -13.68
C ARG A 144 10.25 -4.37 -14.01
N GLU A 145 9.13 -3.64 -14.15
CA GLU A 145 9.16 -2.20 -14.43
C GLU A 145 9.83 -1.41 -13.30
N ARG A 146 9.43 -1.64 -12.04
CA ARG A 146 9.98 -0.92 -10.88
C ARG A 146 11.47 -1.17 -10.71
N PHE A 147 11.91 -2.40 -10.89
CA PHE A 147 13.31 -2.78 -10.71
C PHE A 147 14.19 -2.34 -11.87
N SER A 148 13.67 -2.27 -13.09
CA SER A 148 14.38 -1.68 -14.23
C SER A 148 14.82 -0.22 -13.94
N LYS A 149 14.02 0.50 -13.15
CA LYS A 149 14.25 1.90 -12.77
C LYS A 149 15.10 2.08 -11.51
N LEU A 150 15.53 1.00 -10.84
CA LEU A 150 16.35 1.10 -9.63
C LEU A 150 17.72 1.73 -9.93
N LYS A 151 17.99 2.85 -9.26
CA LYS A 151 19.26 3.59 -9.33
C LYS A 151 20.09 3.39 -8.07
N VAL A 152 21.37 3.06 -8.25
CA VAL A 152 22.33 2.90 -7.14
C VAL A 152 22.41 4.15 -6.28
N SER A 153 22.47 5.33 -6.88
CA SER A 153 22.55 6.61 -6.14
C SER A 153 21.37 6.82 -5.18
N GLU A 154 20.15 6.46 -5.59
CA GLU A 154 18.96 6.57 -4.76
C GLU A 154 18.93 5.54 -3.63
N ARG A 155 19.49 4.34 -3.85
CA ARG A 155 19.63 3.30 -2.82
C ARG A 155 20.73 3.66 -1.82
N LEU A 156 21.86 4.17 -2.29
CA LEU A 156 22.95 4.66 -1.44
C LEU A 156 22.46 5.79 -0.53
N LYS A 157 21.72 6.78 -1.05
CA LYS A 157 21.16 7.88 -0.24
C LYS A 157 20.29 7.40 0.93
N ARG A 158 19.60 6.26 0.76
CA ARG A 158 18.73 5.66 1.80
C ARG A 158 19.44 4.61 2.64
N THR A 159 20.69 4.26 2.31
CA THR A 159 21.47 3.28 3.04
C THR A 159 21.90 3.88 4.38
N ASN A 160 21.58 3.19 5.47
CA ASN A 160 22.12 3.51 6.78
C ASN A 160 23.42 2.68 6.99
N PRO A 161 24.61 3.28 6.89
CA PRO A 161 25.88 2.55 6.99
C PRO A 161 26.10 1.91 8.36
N PHE A 162 25.53 2.48 9.44
CA PHE A 162 25.60 1.87 10.77
C PHE A 162 24.79 0.57 10.84
N LEU A 163 23.53 0.61 10.35
CA LEU A 163 22.67 -0.58 10.31
C LEU A 163 23.24 -1.66 9.39
N LEU A 164 23.86 -1.26 8.28
CA LEU A 164 24.50 -2.18 7.35
C LEU A 164 25.64 -2.95 8.04
N ARG A 165 26.45 -2.27 8.86
CA ARG A 165 27.58 -2.87 9.57
C ARG A 165 27.16 -3.83 10.67
N ILE A 166 26.16 -3.48 11.48
CA ILE A 166 25.68 -4.38 12.55
C ILE A 166 24.94 -5.61 11.99
N ARG A 167 24.45 -5.54 10.74
CA ARG A 167 23.86 -6.68 10.01
C ARG A 167 24.92 -7.60 9.39
N GLY A 168 26.20 -7.27 9.51
CA GLY A 168 27.30 -8.10 9.03
C GLY A 168 27.43 -8.14 7.50
N ALA A 169 27.01 -7.10 6.78
CA ALA A 169 27.29 -7.03 5.34
C ALA A 169 28.77 -6.72 5.11
N GLU A 170 29.50 -7.62 4.46
CA GLU A 170 30.95 -7.47 4.25
C GLU A 170 31.25 -7.07 2.81
N THR A 171 30.48 -7.59 1.86
CA THR A 171 30.67 -7.39 0.42
C THR A 171 29.67 -6.42 -0.20
N VAL A 172 30.03 -5.83 -1.34
CA VAL A 172 29.08 -5.02 -2.13
C VAL A 172 27.87 -5.84 -2.59
N LEU A 173 28.08 -7.16 -2.81
CA LEU A 173 27.00 -8.10 -3.09
C LEU A 173 26.04 -8.25 -1.90
N ASP A 174 26.54 -8.29 -0.66
CA ASP A 174 25.68 -8.31 0.53
C ASP A 174 24.82 -7.04 0.61
N TRP A 175 25.43 -5.88 0.34
CA TRP A 175 24.68 -4.63 0.25
C TRP A 175 23.59 -4.70 -0.82
N ALA A 176 23.92 -5.15 -2.04
CA ALA A 176 22.97 -5.27 -3.14
C ALA A 176 21.83 -6.24 -2.80
N THR A 177 22.16 -7.38 -2.19
CA THR A 177 21.21 -8.39 -1.71
C THR A 177 20.23 -7.78 -0.71
N LEU A 178 20.71 -7.05 0.28
CA LEU A 178 19.86 -6.35 1.25
C LEU A 178 18.97 -5.28 0.59
N GLN A 179 19.49 -4.58 -0.43
CA GLN A 179 18.69 -3.59 -1.17
C GLN A 179 17.57 -4.25 -1.97
N VAL A 180 17.88 -5.35 -2.66
CA VAL A 180 16.92 -6.11 -3.47
C VAL A 180 15.87 -6.75 -2.57
N GLN A 181 16.25 -7.39 -1.47
CA GLN A 181 15.32 -7.92 -0.47
C GLN A 181 14.34 -6.87 0.04
N SER A 182 14.86 -5.71 0.45
CA SER A 182 14.01 -4.61 0.92
C SER A 182 13.06 -4.08 -0.17
N ALA A 183 13.51 -4.06 -1.43
CA ALA A 183 12.68 -3.62 -2.55
C ALA A 183 11.62 -4.66 -2.93
N LEU A 184 11.97 -5.95 -2.88
CA LEU A 184 11.06 -7.09 -3.05
C LEU A 184 9.95 -7.03 -2.01
N TYR A 185 10.27 -7.08 -0.72
CA TYR A 185 9.25 -7.09 0.35
C TYR A 185 8.25 -5.93 0.23
N ALA A 186 8.74 -4.72 -0.04
CA ALA A 186 7.86 -3.56 -0.23
C ALA A 186 6.97 -3.69 -1.48
N SER A 187 7.47 -4.31 -2.56
CA SER A 187 6.69 -4.52 -3.78
C SER A 187 5.70 -5.67 -3.62
N GLU A 188 6.04 -6.70 -2.85
CA GLU A 188 5.16 -7.83 -2.55
C GLU A 188 3.98 -7.40 -1.70
N GLU A 189 4.21 -6.60 -0.64
CA GLU A 189 3.14 -6.04 0.18
C GLU A 189 2.15 -5.23 -0.66
N GLU A 190 2.66 -4.40 -1.57
CA GLU A 190 1.86 -3.61 -2.50
C GLU A 190 1.10 -4.47 -3.51
N ALA A 191 1.75 -5.50 -4.08
CA ALA A 191 1.11 -6.42 -5.03
C ALA A 191 -0.01 -7.23 -4.38
N VAL A 192 0.19 -7.74 -3.15
CA VAL A 192 -0.84 -8.45 -2.39
C VAL A 192 -2.02 -7.54 -2.07
N GLY A 193 -1.77 -6.29 -1.65
CA GLY A 193 -2.84 -5.31 -1.41
C GLY A 193 -3.72 -5.09 -2.64
N HIS A 194 -3.11 -4.89 -3.80
CA HIS A 194 -3.85 -4.72 -5.06
C HIS A 194 -4.53 -6.01 -5.54
N LEU A 195 -3.94 -7.18 -5.31
CA LEU A 195 -4.59 -8.45 -5.63
C LEU A 195 -5.88 -8.62 -4.83
N LEU A 196 -5.86 -8.28 -3.53
CA LEU A 196 -7.06 -8.30 -2.69
C LEU A 196 -8.11 -7.33 -3.21
N GLU A 197 -7.73 -6.10 -3.59
CA GLU A 197 -8.65 -5.13 -4.22
C GLU A 197 -9.27 -5.69 -5.51
N SER A 198 -8.47 -6.34 -6.37
CA SER A 198 -8.95 -6.97 -7.60
C SER A 198 -9.95 -8.10 -7.30
N ILE A 199 -9.63 -8.99 -6.37
CA ILE A 199 -10.55 -10.05 -5.93
C ILE A 199 -11.86 -9.46 -5.41
N ILE A 200 -11.79 -8.41 -4.59
CA ILE A 200 -12.97 -7.72 -4.05
C ILE A 200 -13.83 -7.18 -5.20
N LYS A 201 -13.25 -6.39 -6.12
CA LYS A 201 -13.99 -5.79 -7.23
C LYS A 201 -14.59 -6.82 -8.19
N THR A 202 -13.92 -7.94 -8.39
CA THR A 202 -14.38 -9.02 -9.28
C THR A 202 -15.46 -9.88 -8.64
N CYS A 203 -15.37 -10.15 -7.33
CA CYS A 203 -16.25 -11.11 -6.67
C CYS A 203 -17.45 -10.46 -5.97
N PHE A 204 -17.29 -9.23 -5.46
CA PHE A 204 -18.32 -8.58 -4.65
C PHE A 204 -19.59 -8.31 -5.47
N PRO A 205 -20.77 -8.80 -5.06
CA PRO A 205 -22.01 -8.63 -5.80
C PRO A 205 -22.38 -7.15 -6.03
N GLY A 206 -22.54 -6.78 -7.29
CA GLY A 206 -22.93 -5.42 -7.66
C GLY A 206 -21.86 -4.35 -7.39
N ALA A 207 -20.60 -4.75 -7.27
CA ALA A 207 -19.48 -3.80 -7.15
C ALA A 207 -19.37 -2.90 -8.38
N THR A 208 -19.23 -1.60 -8.14
CA THR A 208 -19.05 -0.57 -9.15
C THR A 208 -17.98 0.41 -8.71
N GLU A 209 -17.41 1.13 -9.67
CA GLU A 209 -16.54 2.26 -9.36
C GLU A 209 -17.30 3.33 -8.55
N PRO A 210 -16.67 3.92 -7.53
CA PRO A 210 -17.31 4.88 -6.64
C PRO A 210 -17.54 6.22 -7.33
N ALA A 211 -18.57 6.95 -6.91
CA ALA A 211 -18.79 8.31 -7.39
C ALA A 211 -17.73 9.30 -6.88
N LEU A 212 -17.12 9.02 -5.72
CA LEU A 212 -15.98 9.76 -5.17
C LEU A 212 -14.81 8.79 -4.86
N PRO A 213 -13.86 8.61 -5.80
CA PRO A 213 -12.81 7.59 -5.70
C PRO A 213 -11.69 7.90 -4.71
N ASP A 214 -11.58 9.13 -4.20
CA ASP A 214 -10.47 9.52 -3.33
C ASP A 214 -10.50 8.84 -1.94
N ASP A 215 -11.67 8.44 -1.45
CA ASP A 215 -11.85 7.87 -0.11
C ASP A 215 -12.51 6.48 -0.10
N PHE A 216 -13.12 6.05 -1.20
CA PHE A 216 -13.75 4.73 -1.33
C PHE A 216 -13.09 3.96 -2.45
N ASP A 217 -12.88 2.66 -2.25
CA ASP A 217 -12.24 1.77 -3.22
C ASP A 217 -13.28 1.17 -4.18
N PHE A 218 -14.52 0.98 -3.71
CA PHE A 218 -15.67 0.59 -4.53
C PHE A 218 -17.01 0.97 -3.86
N GLU A 219 -18.08 0.92 -4.65
CA GLU A 219 -19.47 1.00 -4.19
C GLU A 219 -20.22 -0.29 -4.53
N SER A 220 -21.28 -0.63 -3.79
CA SER A 220 -22.21 -1.68 -4.15
C SER A 220 -23.66 -1.21 -4.03
N ILE A 221 -24.49 -1.67 -4.96
CA ILE A 221 -25.91 -1.30 -5.04
C ILE A 221 -26.76 -2.47 -4.52
N GLU A 222 -27.24 -2.37 -3.27
CA GLU A 222 -28.11 -3.39 -2.69
C GLU A 222 -29.54 -3.31 -3.26
N SER A 223 -30.03 -2.09 -3.50
CA SER A 223 -31.30 -1.80 -4.15
C SER A 223 -31.21 -0.48 -4.91
N SER A 224 -32.23 -0.10 -5.68
CA SER A 224 -32.23 1.18 -6.43
C SER A 224 -31.96 2.42 -5.56
N ASP A 225 -32.24 2.33 -4.26
CA ASP A 225 -32.31 3.46 -3.34
C ASP A 225 -31.23 3.42 -2.24
N VAL A 226 -30.40 2.37 -2.18
CA VAL A 226 -29.36 2.21 -1.13
C VAL A 226 -28.01 1.92 -1.77
N ILE A 227 -27.07 2.83 -1.54
CA ILE A 227 -25.68 2.72 -2.00
C ILE A 227 -24.77 2.48 -0.79
N HIS A 228 -23.89 1.49 -0.91
CA HIS A 228 -22.88 1.20 0.10
C HIS A 228 -21.51 1.53 -0.45
N GLY A 229 -20.74 2.39 0.22
CA GLY A 229 -19.37 2.72 -0.16
C GLY A 229 -18.37 2.09 0.80
N TYR A 230 -17.31 1.48 0.26
CA TYR A 230 -16.34 0.72 1.04
C TYR A 230 -14.95 1.33 0.92
N GLN A 231 -14.37 1.69 2.06
CA GLN A 231 -12.93 1.94 2.18
C GLN A 231 -12.26 0.66 2.69
N VAL A 232 -11.53 0.00 1.81
CA VAL A 232 -10.77 -1.21 2.05
C VAL A 232 -9.38 -0.84 2.57
N LYS A 233 -8.93 -1.56 3.59
CA LYS A 233 -7.54 -1.49 4.06
C LYS A 233 -7.05 -2.87 4.47
N MET A 234 -5.75 -3.08 4.42
CA MET A 234 -5.14 -4.36 4.82
C MET A 234 -5.46 -4.74 6.27
N SER A 235 -5.18 -3.85 7.23
CA SER A 235 -5.33 -4.13 8.66
C SER A 235 -6.38 -3.24 9.32
N TRP A 236 -7.04 -3.77 10.34
CA TRP A 236 -8.00 -3.02 11.16
C TRP A 236 -7.41 -1.81 11.90
N ASP A 237 -6.11 -1.80 12.23
CA ASP A 237 -5.45 -0.73 13.01
C ASP A 237 -4.52 0.16 12.17
N CYS A 238 -4.72 0.22 10.86
CA CYS A 238 -3.88 1.02 9.97
C CYS A 238 -4.30 2.50 9.85
N MET A 239 -5.48 2.86 10.35
CA MET A 239 -6.03 4.22 10.18
C MET A 239 -5.67 5.13 11.35
N PRO A 240 -4.83 6.17 11.14
CA PRO A 240 -4.65 7.21 12.15
C PRO A 240 -5.96 8.00 12.36
N MET A 241 -6.08 8.67 13.51
CA MET A 241 -7.30 9.43 13.87
C MET A 241 -7.70 10.49 12.83
N SER A 242 -6.74 11.12 12.15
CA SER A 242 -7.00 12.06 11.06
C SER A 242 -7.71 11.40 9.88
N SER A 243 -7.26 10.21 9.45
CA SER A 243 -7.89 9.46 8.37
C SER A 243 -9.31 9.03 8.73
N ARG A 244 -9.54 8.62 10.00
CA ARG A 244 -10.89 8.29 10.49
C ARG A 244 -11.83 9.49 10.39
N LYS A 245 -11.37 10.67 10.80
CA LYS A 245 -12.13 11.92 10.68
C LYS A 245 -12.41 12.30 9.23
N ASN A 246 -11.42 12.15 8.34
CA ASN A 246 -11.58 12.45 6.92
C ASN A 246 -12.63 11.54 6.27
N LEU A 247 -12.56 10.23 6.50
CA LEU A 247 -13.56 9.28 6.01
C LEU A 247 -14.98 9.67 6.49
N SER A 248 -15.12 10.01 7.77
CA SER A 248 -16.42 10.46 8.30
C SER A 248 -16.94 11.72 7.62
N ASN A 249 -16.08 12.73 7.41
CA ASN A 249 -16.47 13.95 6.70
C ASN A 249 -16.87 13.67 5.25
N THR A 250 -16.15 12.80 4.56
CA THR A 250 -16.47 12.39 3.19
C THR A 250 -17.81 11.66 3.14
N ILE A 251 -18.11 10.79 4.10
CA ILE A 251 -19.42 10.13 4.21
C ILE A 251 -20.55 11.14 4.37
N VAL A 252 -20.40 12.18 5.21
CA VAL A 252 -21.43 13.22 5.34
C VAL A 252 -21.70 13.90 3.99
N ARG A 253 -20.64 14.25 3.26
CA ARG A 253 -20.75 14.89 1.94
C ARG A 253 -21.44 13.97 0.92
N VAL A 254 -21.03 12.70 0.86
CA VAL A 254 -21.59 11.71 -0.08
C VAL A 254 -23.05 11.40 0.24
N LYS A 255 -23.40 11.30 1.53
CA LYS A 255 -24.80 11.16 1.98
C LYS A 255 -25.68 12.29 1.47
N GLU A 256 -25.21 13.54 1.54
CA GLU A 256 -25.98 14.69 1.04
C GLU A 256 -26.15 14.63 -0.48
N GLN A 257 -25.08 14.27 -1.21
CA GLN A 257 -25.14 14.12 -2.65
C GLN A 257 -26.14 13.05 -3.09
N TYR A 258 -26.09 11.85 -2.49
CA TYR A 258 -27.04 10.78 -2.84
C TYR A 258 -28.47 11.10 -2.38
N ARG A 259 -28.64 11.79 -1.23
CA ARG A 259 -29.95 12.26 -0.77
C ARG A 259 -30.62 13.18 -1.79
N SER A 260 -29.85 14.06 -2.44
CA SER A 260 -30.38 14.94 -3.49
C SER A 260 -30.95 14.18 -4.70
N GLN A 261 -30.55 12.92 -4.87
CA GLN A 261 -31.00 12.00 -5.93
C GLN A 261 -32.09 11.02 -5.46
N GLY A 262 -32.61 11.20 -4.24
CA GLY A 262 -33.57 10.27 -3.62
C GLY A 262 -32.96 8.96 -3.12
N LYS A 263 -31.62 8.87 -3.02
CA LYS A 263 -30.91 7.67 -2.57
C LYS A 263 -30.33 7.85 -1.18
N SER A 264 -30.13 6.75 -0.49
CA SER A 264 -29.42 6.67 0.79
C SER A 264 -28.00 6.14 0.60
N PHE A 265 -27.09 6.52 1.49
CA PHE A 265 -25.69 6.11 1.44
C PHE A 265 -25.20 5.63 2.81
N VAL A 266 -24.51 4.49 2.83
CA VAL A 266 -23.84 3.93 4.00
C VAL A 266 -22.36 3.74 3.68
N GLY A 267 -21.49 4.27 4.53
CA GLY A 267 -20.05 4.12 4.38
C GLY A 267 -19.49 3.05 5.31
N TYR A 268 -18.61 2.21 4.78
CA TYR A 268 -17.94 1.13 5.51
C TYR A 268 -16.43 1.34 5.53
N PHE A 269 -15.84 1.00 6.67
CA PHE A 269 -14.43 0.67 6.78
C PHE A 269 -14.28 -0.85 6.81
N ALA A 270 -13.61 -1.40 5.79
CA ALA A 270 -13.52 -2.83 5.52
C ALA A 270 -12.06 -3.31 5.63
N PRO A 271 -11.63 -3.81 6.81
CA PRO A 271 -10.30 -4.38 6.95
C PRO A 271 -10.22 -5.79 6.34
N CYS A 272 -9.22 -6.06 5.51
CA CYS A 272 -8.96 -7.39 4.93
C CYS A 272 -8.58 -8.42 6.00
N TYR A 273 -7.88 -8.02 7.06
CA TYR A 273 -7.60 -8.91 8.20
C TYR A 273 -7.59 -8.17 9.54
N GLY A 274 -7.71 -8.95 10.61
CA GLY A 274 -7.60 -8.49 11.98
C GLY A 274 -8.76 -8.87 12.88
N ARG A 275 -8.62 -8.60 14.17
CA ARG A 275 -9.64 -8.88 15.19
C ARG A 275 -10.57 -7.67 15.38
N ALA A 276 -11.25 -7.27 14.31
CA ALA A 276 -12.27 -6.21 14.37
C ALA A 276 -13.66 -6.80 14.63
N LYS A 277 -14.54 -5.99 15.24
CA LYS A 277 -15.97 -6.28 15.37
C LYS A 277 -16.77 -5.31 14.52
N THR A 278 -17.85 -5.82 13.93
CA THR A 278 -18.78 -4.96 13.19
C THR A 278 -19.46 -3.98 14.13
N THR A 279 -19.11 -2.71 14.00
CA THR A 279 -19.52 -1.66 14.94
C THR A 279 -19.55 -0.30 14.25
N LYS A 280 -20.38 0.62 14.77
CA LYS A 280 -20.30 2.04 14.45
C LYS A 280 -19.49 2.74 15.54
N PRO A 281 -18.22 3.12 15.30
CA PRO A 281 -17.41 3.74 16.34
C PRO A 281 -18.04 5.07 16.80
N PRO A 282 -17.99 5.39 18.11
CA PRO A 282 -18.55 6.63 18.63
C PRO A 282 -18.00 7.87 17.91
N GLY A 283 -18.91 8.73 17.45
CA GLY A 283 -18.55 9.96 16.73
C GLY A 283 -18.02 9.76 15.31
N GLN A 284 -18.16 8.57 14.73
CA GLN A 284 -17.84 8.29 13.33
C GLN A 284 -19.08 8.03 12.49
N GLU A 285 -19.00 8.37 11.20
CA GLU A 285 -20.10 8.19 10.25
C GLU A 285 -20.06 6.86 9.50
N TYR A 286 -18.91 6.17 9.53
CA TYR A 286 -18.73 4.85 8.95
C TYR A 286 -19.08 3.72 9.92
N ILE A 287 -19.38 2.56 9.35
CA ILE A 287 -19.46 1.27 10.05
C ILE A 287 -18.15 0.53 9.81
N THR A 288 -17.46 0.11 10.87
CA THR A 288 -16.34 -0.84 10.75
C THR A 288 -16.92 -2.22 10.56
N LEU A 289 -16.46 -2.99 9.58
CA LEU A 289 -16.81 -4.41 9.41
C LEU A 289 -15.78 -5.31 10.09
N ALA A 290 -16.24 -6.43 10.64
CA ALA A 290 -15.36 -7.55 10.93
C ALA A 290 -14.86 -8.15 9.60
N SER A 291 -13.56 -8.45 9.50
CA SER A 291 -12.95 -8.96 8.26
C SER A 291 -13.64 -10.20 7.71
N LYS A 292 -14.00 -11.16 8.58
CA LYS A 292 -14.73 -12.36 8.19
C LYS A 292 -16.13 -12.06 7.62
N GLU A 293 -16.82 -11.07 8.17
CA GLU A 293 -18.12 -10.64 7.65
C GLU A 293 -17.98 -9.95 6.30
N PHE A 294 -16.97 -9.08 6.15
CA PHE A 294 -16.67 -8.43 4.89
C PHE A 294 -16.36 -9.44 3.78
N TRP A 295 -15.47 -10.40 4.02
CA TRP A 295 -15.15 -11.43 3.04
C TRP A 295 -16.33 -12.33 2.71
N ARG A 296 -17.21 -12.63 3.67
CA ARG A 296 -18.46 -13.33 3.39
C ARG A 296 -19.37 -12.53 2.45
N GLN A 297 -19.41 -11.20 2.57
CA GLN A 297 -20.15 -10.36 1.60
C GLN A 297 -19.49 -10.39 0.22
N VAL A 298 -18.16 -10.33 0.16
CA VAL A 298 -17.41 -10.46 -1.11
C VAL A 298 -17.73 -11.80 -1.80
N GLY A 299 -17.83 -12.89 -1.05
CA GLY A 299 -18.14 -14.23 -1.55
C GLY A 299 -19.62 -14.55 -1.70
N ASP A 300 -20.51 -13.54 -1.75
CA ASP A 300 -21.96 -13.73 -1.88
C ASP A 300 -22.57 -14.70 -0.84
N GLY A 301 -22.12 -14.59 0.42
CA GLY A 301 -22.59 -15.42 1.52
C GLY A 301 -21.78 -16.69 1.78
N GLU A 302 -20.81 -17.03 0.93
CA GLU A 302 -19.97 -18.22 1.09
C GLU A 302 -19.24 -18.23 2.44
N PRO A 303 -19.31 -19.34 3.20
CA PRO A 303 -18.60 -19.46 4.46
C PRO A 303 -17.09 -19.55 4.24
N ASP A 304 -16.34 -18.98 5.20
CA ASP A 304 -14.88 -19.01 5.25
C ASP A 304 -14.20 -18.47 3.97
N TYR A 305 -14.87 -17.53 3.29
CA TYR A 305 -14.35 -16.89 2.08
C TYR A 305 -13.04 -16.15 2.32
N ASP A 306 -12.80 -15.64 3.54
CA ASP A 306 -11.54 -15.05 3.97
C ASP A 306 -10.36 -16.02 3.87
N VAL A 307 -10.58 -17.29 4.24
CA VAL A 307 -9.55 -18.35 4.17
C VAL A 307 -9.23 -18.67 2.72
N ARG A 308 -10.26 -18.82 1.87
CA ARG A 308 -10.11 -19.12 0.44
C ARG A 308 -9.38 -18.02 -0.31
N VAL A 309 -9.65 -16.76 0.02
CA VAL A 309 -8.89 -15.62 -0.52
C VAL A 309 -7.43 -15.72 -0.11
N GLY A 310 -7.15 -16.09 1.15
CA GLY A 310 -5.80 -16.37 1.62
C GLY A 310 -5.10 -17.48 0.82
N GLU A 311 -5.81 -18.56 0.51
CA GLU A 311 -5.30 -19.67 -0.32
C GLU A 311 -4.99 -19.23 -1.76
N VAL A 312 -5.85 -18.41 -2.38
CA VAL A 312 -5.58 -17.85 -3.71
C VAL A 312 -4.38 -16.91 -3.68
N CYS A 313 -4.26 -16.04 -2.69
CA CYS A 313 -3.09 -15.19 -2.55
C CYS A 313 -1.82 -16.03 -2.38
N ALA A 314 -1.85 -17.08 -1.56
CA ALA A 314 -0.71 -17.98 -1.38
C ALA A 314 -0.33 -18.68 -2.70
N LEU A 315 -1.31 -19.23 -3.42
CA LEU A 315 -1.11 -19.90 -4.71
C LEU A 315 -0.45 -18.96 -5.74
N LEU A 316 -1.11 -17.84 -6.03
CA LEU A 316 -0.67 -16.93 -7.10
C LEU A 316 0.63 -16.22 -6.74
N CYS A 317 0.74 -15.68 -5.52
CA CYS A 317 1.94 -14.98 -5.13
C CYS A 317 3.14 -15.92 -5.00
N SER A 318 2.98 -17.17 -4.58
CA SER A 318 4.10 -18.12 -4.53
C SER A 318 4.61 -18.48 -5.93
N GLU A 319 3.71 -18.70 -6.89
CA GLU A 319 4.06 -19.01 -8.27
C GLU A 319 4.81 -17.82 -8.92
N PHE A 320 4.20 -16.64 -8.89
CA PHE A 320 4.81 -15.45 -9.50
C PHE A 320 6.06 -14.96 -8.75
N ARG A 321 6.15 -15.20 -7.44
CA ARG A 321 7.39 -14.97 -6.69
C ARG A 321 8.51 -15.86 -7.21
N SER A 322 8.23 -17.14 -7.43
CA SER A 322 9.24 -18.08 -7.95
C SER A 322 9.77 -17.60 -9.30
N GLU A 323 8.88 -17.20 -10.22
CA GLU A 323 9.30 -16.64 -11.52
C GLU A 323 10.17 -15.38 -11.36
N VAL A 324 9.79 -14.45 -10.46
CA VAL A 324 10.57 -13.24 -10.19
C VAL A 324 11.96 -13.57 -9.62
N LEU A 325 12.03 -14.52 -8.69
CA LEU A 325 13.29 -14.97 -8.09
C LEU A 325 14.19 -15.63 -9.13
N ASP A 326 13.63 -16.40 -10.04
CA ASP A 326 14.41 -17.15 -11.05
C ASP A 326 14.84 -16.26 -12.22
N THR A 327 14.03 -15.28 -12.62
CA THR A 327 14.25 -14.54 -13.88
C THR A 327 14.71 -13.09 -13.71
N LEU A 328 14.31 -12.41 -12.62
CA LEU A 328 14.53 -10.97 -12.46
C LEU A 328 15.62 -10.66 -11.43
N VAL A 329 15.63 -11.39 -10.31
CA VAL A 329 16.52 -11.11 -9.18
C VAL A 329 18.00 -11.31 -9.50
N PRO A 330 18.45 -12.38 -10.19
CA PRO A 330 19.88 -12.59 -10.45
C PRO A 330 20.49 -11.44 -11.25
N ASN A 331 19.82 -11.02 -12.33
CA ASN A 331 20.27 -9.90 -13.15
C ASN A 331 20.25 -8.58 -12.38
N LEU A 332 19.26 -8.39 -11.48
CA LEU A 332 19.18 -7.20 -10.65
C LEU A 332 20.35 -7.12 -9.65
N LEU A 333 20.70 -8.24 -9.01
CA LEU A 333 21.83 -8.33 -8.10
C LEU A 333 23.15 -8.03 -8.80
N GLU A 334 23.39 -8.66 -9.96
CA GLU A 334 24.59 -8.43 -10.76
C GLU A 334 24.71 -6.94 -11.14
N ARG A 335 23.65 -6.37 -11.72
CA ARG A 335 23.63 -4.98 -12.16
C ARG A 335 23.86 -4.00 -11.01
N LEU A 336 23.20 -4.21 -9.87
CA LEU A 336 23.35 -3.35 -8.70
C LEU A 336 24.73 -3.47 -8.06
N THR A 337 25.26 -4.69 -7.95
CA THR A 337 26.59 -4.95 -7.41
C THR A 337 27.65 -4.27 -8.25
N HIS A 338 27.63 -4.51 -9.58
CA HIS A 338 28.58 -3.90 -10.50
C HIS A 338 28.52 -2.37 -10.47
N ALA A 339 27.31 -1.79 -10.44
CA ALA A 339 27.14 -0.34 -10.39
C ALA A 339 27.52 0.28 -9.03
N ALA A 340 27.46 -0.48 -7.93
CA ALA A 340 27.83 -0.01 -6.60
C ALA A 340 29.30 -0.22 -6.25
N GLN A 341 29.98 -1.20 -6.86
CA GLN A 341 31.40 -1.49 -6.65
C GLN A 341 32.29 -0.24 -6.73
N PRO A 342 32.23 0.59 -7.80
CA PRO A 342 33.07 1.78 -7.88
C PRO A 342 32.71 2.86 -6.84
N GLU A 343 31.48 2.85 -6.31
CA GLU A 343 30.96 3.86 -5.40
C GLU A 343 31.27 3.55 -3.92
N ILE A 344 31.26 2.27 -3.53
CA ILE A 344 31.37 1.87 -2.10
C ILE A 344 32.29 0.68 -1.85
N GLY A 345 32.78 0.00 -2.90
CA GLY A 345 33.65 -1.16 -2.76
C GLY A 345 35.14 -0.85 -2.84
N ASP A 346 35.96 -1.81 -2.39
CA ASP A 346 37.40 -1.91 -2.61
C ASP A 346 37.76 -2.77 -3.85
N ARG A 347 38.99 -3.29 -3.95
CA ARG A 347 39.42 -4.08 -5.12
C ARG A 347 38.97 -5.55 -5.02
N GLU A 348 38.72 -6.01 -3.80
CA GLU A 348 38.39 -7.38 -3.43
C GLU A 348 36.86 -7.61 -3.40
N GLY A 349 36.06 -6.56 -3.63
CA GLY A 349 34.59 -6.65 -3.59
C GLY A 349 34.01 -6.38 -2.20
N GLN A 350 34.84 -6.05 -1.21
CA GLN A 350 34.41 -5.72 0.13
C GLN A 350 33.90 -4.28 0.19
N ILE A 351 33.01 -4.00 1.14
CA ILE A 351 32.52 -2.65 1.40
C ILE A 351 33.63 -1.83 2.08
N ASP A 352 34.10 -0.79 1.41
CA ASP A 352 34.85 0.28 2.06
C ASP A 352 33.85 1.16 2.82
N TYR A 353 33.68 0.88 4.11
CA TYR A 353 32.76 1.63 4.96
C TYR A 353 33.11 3.10 5.03
N ALA A 354 34.39 3.50 5.03
CA ALA A 354 34.76 4.90 5.07
C ALA A 354 34.30 5.62 3.79
N LYS A 355 34.44 4.97 2.64
CA LYS A 355 33.93 5.44 1.35
C LYS A 355 32.40 5.50 1.35
N LEU A 356 31.72 4.47 1.84
CA LEU A 356 30.26 4.47 2.00
C LEU A 356 29.77 5.62 2.89
N PHE A 357 30.37 5.82 4.07
CA PHE A 357 30.02 6.92 4.98
C PHE A 357 30.14 8.29 4.29
N ARG A 358 31.24 8.52 3.57
CA ARG A 358 31.45 9.75 2.80
C ARG A 358 30.42 9.89 1.67
N ARG A 359 30.08 8.78 1.01
CA ARG A 359 29.16 8.78 -0.13
C ARG A 359 27.71 9.09 0.28
N VAL A 360 27.29 8.61 1.44
CA VAL A 360 25.94 8.83 1.99
C VAL A 360 25.79 10.22 2.59
N ASN A 361 26.86 10.78 3.18
CA ASN A 361 26.83 12.09 3.85
C ASN A 361 27.18 13.27 2.92
N LYS A 362 27.31 13.03 1.62
CA LYS A 362 27.56 14.05 0.60
C LYS A 362 26.25 14.51 -0.02
#